data_AF-A0A497I4L1-F1
#
_entry.id   AF-A0A497I4L1-F1
#
_cell.length_a   1.000
_cell.length_b   1.000
_cell.length_c   1.000
_cell.angle_alpha   90.00
_cell.angle_beta   90.00
_cell.angle_gamma   90.00
#
_symmetry.space_group_name_H-M   'P 1'
#
loop_
_entity.id
_entity.type
_entity.pdbx_description
1 polymer ?
#
loop_
_entity_poly.entity_id
_entity_poly.type
_entity_poly.pdbx_seq_one_letter_code
_entity_poly.pdbx_strand_id
1 'polypeptide(L)' 'ERISGLENELADRREFYNDCVTSYNIRLQSIPDLIVAKLMKLKPIELFKVAEEEKKDVEIKFE' A
#
# COMPACT_ATOMS: atom_id res chain seq x y z
N GLU A 1 16.33 -7.14 18.03
CA GLU A 1 16.87 -7.37 16.66
C GLU A 1 15.92 -8.11 15.72
N ARG A 2 15.42 -9.32 16.03
CA ARG A 2 14.56 -10.08 15.09
C ARG A 2 13.23 -9.39 14.75
N ILE A 3 12.62 -8.70 15.71
CA ILE A 3 11.35 -7.98 15.50
C ILE A 3 11.58 -6.75 14.62
N SER A 4 12.59 -5.94 14.92
CA SER A 4 12.93 -4.74 14.12
C SER A 4 13.30 -5.06 12.67
N GLY A 5 13.93 -6.21 12.42
CA GLY A 5 14.19 -6.67 11.05
C GLY A 5 12.90 -7.00 10.28
N LEU A 6 11.94 -7.66 10.93
CA LEU A 6 10.64 -7.97 10.34
C LEU A 6 9.76 -6.72 10.17
N GLU A 7 9.84 -5.76 11.09
CA GLU A 7 9.13 -4.48 10.98
C GLU A 7 9.64 -3.63 9.81
N ASN A 8 10.96 -3.62 9.58
CA ASN A 8 11.55 -2.97 8.42
C ASN A 8 11.08 -3.64 7.12
N GLU A 9 11.15 -4.98 7.04
CA GLU A 9 10.67 -5.68 5.85
C GLU A 9 9.17 -5.44 5.61
N LEU A 10 8.36 -5.42 6.68
CA LEU A 10 6.93 -5.12 6.59
C LEU A 10 6.68 -3.68 6.11
N ALA A 11 7.46 -2.71 6.58
CA ALA A 11 7.38 -1.32 6.13
C ALA A 11 7.74 -1.21 4.64
N ASP A 12 8.84 -1.84 4.21
CA ASP A 12 9.31 -1.83 2.82
C ASP A 12 8.25 -2.42 1.87
N ARG A 13 7.59 -3.51 2.26
CA ARG A 13 6.52 -4.12 1.45
C ARG A 13 5.29 -3.22 1.33
N ARG A 14 4.95 -2.49 2.39
CA ARG A 14 3.83 -1.54 2.39
C ARG A 14 4.13 -0.34 1.50
N GLU A 15 5.34 0.19 1.59
CA GLU A 15 5.83 1.27 0.71
C GLU A 15 5.78 0.83 -0.75
N PHE A 16 6.35 -0.33 -1.08
CA PHE A 16 6.34 -0.88 -2.42
C PHE A 16 4.91 -1.04 -2.99
N TYR A 17 3.97 -1.55 -2.19
CA TYR A 17 2.56 -1.64 -2.60
C TYR A 17 1.97 -0.26 -2.90
N ASN A 18 2.18 0.70 -2.00
CA ASN A 18 1.65 2.05 -2.15
C ASN A 18 2.24 2.78 -3.37
N ASP A 19 3.52 2.60 -3.65
CA ASP A 19 4.18 3.17 -4.83
C ASP A 19 3.60 2.59 -6.13
N CYS A 20 3.39 1.27 -6.15
CA CYS A 20 2.78 0.58 -7.28
C CYS A 20 1.35 1.07 -7.53
N VAL A 21 0.53 1.14 -6.47
CA VAL A 21 -0.86 1.61 -6.55
C VAL A 21 -0.93 3.08 -6.95
N THR A 22 -0.06 3.93 -6.39
CA THR A 22 0.03 5.35 -6.74
C THR A 22 0.37 5.52 -8.21
N SER A 23 1.41 4.83 -8.69
CA SER A 23 1.83 4.87 -10.09
C SER A 23 0.72 4.39 -11.03
N TYR A 24 0.05 3.29 -10.67
CA TYR A 24 -1.09 2.77 -11.42
C TYR A 24 -2.24 3.78 -11.50
N ASN A 25 -2.64 4.37 -10.36
CA ASN A 25 -3.73 5.35 -10.30
C ASN A 25 -3.40 6.64 -11.07
N ILE A 26 -2.14 7.10 -11.02
CA ILE A 26 -1.67 8.25 -11.79
C ILE A 26 -1.80 7.95 -13.29
N ARG A 27 -1.33 6.78 -13.73
CA ARG A 27 -1.43 6.36 -15.13
C ARG A 27 -2.87 6.18 -15.59
N LEU A 28 -3.75 5.72 -14.71
CA LEU A 28 -5.18 5.61 -14.99
C LEU A 28 -5.80 6.98 -15.33
N GLN A 29 -5.25 8.07 -14.80
CA GLN A 29 -5.73 9.44 -15.00
C GLN A 29 -4.97 10.24 -16.04
N SER A 30 -3.79 9.79 -16.47
CA SER A 30 -2.97 10.48 -17.46
C SER A 30 -3.42 10.20 -18.90
N ILE A 31 -3.21 11.15 -19.82
CA ILE A 31 -3.44 10.94 -21.26
C ILE A 31 -2.13 10.39 -21.86
N PRO A 32 -2.16 9.33 -22.71
CA PRO A 32 -3.32 8.70 -23.35
C PRO A 32 -3.96 7.53 -22.59
N ASP A 33 -3.32 7.08 -21.50
CA ASP A 33 -3.70 5.87 -20.74
C ASP A 33 -5.16 5.92 -20.25
N LEU A 34 -5.69 7.10 -19.89
CA LEU A 34 -7.08 7.34 -19.48
C LEU A 34 -8.12 6.87 -20.52
N ILE A 35 -7.82 7.00 -21.82
CA ILE A 35 -8.73 6.60 -22.90
C ILE A 35 -8.83 5.08 -22.95
N VAL A 36 -7.69 4.41 -22.94
CA VAL A 36 -7.59 2.95 -22.94
C VAL A 36 -8.17 2.38 -21.65
N ALA A 37 -7.88 3.01 -20.51
CA ALA A 37 -8.41 2.65 -19.20
C ALA A 37 -9.94 2.70 -19.16
N LYS A 38 -10.56 3.77 -19.69
CA LYS A 38 -12.02 3.87 -19.79
C LYS A 38 -12.62 2.81 -20.71
N LEU A 39 -11.99 2.55 -21.86
CA LEU A 39 -12.42 1.50 -22.79
C LEU A 39 -12.39 0.11 -22.13
N MET A 40 -11.33 -0.16 -21.34
CA MET A 40 -11.14 -1.40 -20.60
C MET A 40 -11.84 -1.45 -19.23
N LYS A 41 -12.59 -0.39 -18.85
CA LYS A 41 -13.28 -0.25 -17.56
C LYS A 41 -12.36 -0.44 -16.34
N LEU A 42 -11.09 -0.04 -16.46
CA LEU A 42 -10.12 -0.08 -15.38
C LEU A 42 -10.50 0.93 -14.28
N LYS A 43 -10.35 0.53 -13.02
CA LYS A 43 -10.70 1.32 -11.84
C LYS A 43 -9.46 1.60 -11.00
N PRO A 44 -9.44 2.71 -10.25
CA PRO A 44 -8.37 2.99 -9.30
C PRO A 44 -8.37 1.94 -8.18
N ILE A 45 -7.18 1.67 -7.65
CA ILE A 45 -6.97 0.76 -6.52
C ILE A 45 -6.75 1.62 -5.27
N GLU A 46 -7.25 1.17 -4.13
CA GLU A 46 -7.05 1.87 -2.86
C GLU A 46 -5.64 1.63 -2.32
N LEU A 47 -5.03 2.70 -1.79
CA LEU A 47 -3.74 2.63 -1.11
C LEU A 47 -3.86 1.84 0.19
N PHE A 48 -2.81 1.11 0.53
CA PHE A 48 -2.70 0.42 1.80
C PHE A 48 -2.44 1.48 2.88
N LYS A 49 -3.49 1.79 3.64
CA LYS A 49 -3.42 2.62 4.83
C LYS A 49 -3.38 1.71 6.04
N VAL A 50 -2.33 1.83 6.84
CA VAL A 50 -2.28 1.19 8.16
C VAL A 50 -3.38 1.84 9.01
N ALA A 51 -4.35 1.05 9.45
CA ALA A 51 -5.32 1.51 10.43
C ALA A 51 -4.54 1.91 11.70
N GLU A 52 -4.71 3.13 12.19
CA GLU A 52 -4.06 3.56 13.44
C GLU A 52 -4.42 2.66 14.64
N GLU A 53 -5.53 1.90 14.55
CA GLU A 53 -5.91 0.90 15.54
C GLU A 53 -4.98 -0.32 15.62
N GLU A 54 -4.24 -0.66 14.55
CA GLU A 54 -3.22 -1.71 14.56
C GLU A 54 -1.83 -1.21 15.04
N LYS A 55 -1.69 0.09 15.31
CA LYS A 55 -0.49 0.65 15.99
C LYS A 55 -0.60 0.58 17.51
N LYS A 56 -1.68 0.04 18.07
CA LYS A 56 -1.76 -0.21 19.52
C LYS A 56 -0.72 -1.27 19.88
N ASP A 57 0.25 -0.88 20.71
CA ASP A 57 1.21 -1.76 21.38
C ASP A 57 0.52 -3.06 21.77
N VAL A 58 0.95 -4.17 21.18
CA VAL A 58 0.57 -5.49 21.69
C VAL A 58 1.29 -5.60 23.03
N GLU A 59 0.56 -5.47 24.15
CA GLU A 59 1.11 -5.74 25.48
C GLU A 59 1.60 -7.19 25.51
N ILE A 60 2.90 -7.39 25.28
CA ILE A 60 3.54 -8.68 25.42
C ILE A 60 3.62 -8.99 26.92
N LYS A 61 2.60 -9.67 27.43
CA LYS A 61 2.67 -10.32 28.75
C LYS A 61 3.50 -11.58 28.60
N PHE A 62 4.76 -11.52 29.04
CA PHE A 62 5.53 -12.71 29.37
C PHE A 62 5.00 -13.24 30.70
N GLU A 63 4.47 -14.47 30.70
CA GLU A 63 4.23 -15.27 31.91
C GLU A 63 5.48 -16.11 32.23
#